data_AF-A0A848Z063-F1
#
_entry.id   AF-A0A848Z063-F1
#
_cell.length_a   1.000
_cell.length_b   1.000
_cell.length_c   1.000
_cell.angle_alpha   90.00
_cell.angle_beta   90.00
_cell.angle_gamma   90.00
#
_symmetry.space_group_name_H-M   'P 1'
#
loop_
_entity.id
_entity.type
_entity.pdbx_description
1 polymer ?
#
loop_
_entity_poly.entity_id
_entity_poly.type
_entity_poly.pdbx_seq_one_letter_code
_entity_poly.pdbx_strand_id
1 'polypeptide(L)'
;MTVDDAHMAALSMQIALERRSENEASTWTNDLSGNHGRVVPRESYLSDGGAICRQYDETMTVAGRTYTERRAACRDGDGRWSTT
;
A
#
# COMPACT_ATOMS: atom_id res chain seq x y z
N MET A 1 -15.76 3.25 -4.55
CA MET A 1 -14.88 2.21 -3.99
C MET A 1 -15.74 1.29 -3.14
N THR A 2 -15.69 0.00 -3.39
CA THR A 2 -16.40 -1.04 -2.62
C THR A 2 -15.53 -1.55 -1.46
N VAL A 3 -16.10 -2.37 -0.58
CA VAL A 3 -15.33 -3.04 0.49
C VAL A 3 -14.28 -3.98 -0.09
N ASP A 4 -14.59 -4.68 -1.18
CA ASP A 4 -13.64 -5.59 -1.85
C ASP A 4 -12.47 -4.82 -2.47
N ASP A 5 -12.72 -3.64 -3.06
CA ASP A 5 -11.63 -2.76 -3.54
C ASP A 5 -10.67 -2.41 -2.40
N ALA A 6 -11.21 -2.02 -1.23
CA ALA A 6 -10.43 -1.64 -0.08
C ALA A 6 -9.61 -2.82 0.47
N HIS A 7 -10.20 -4.03 0.53
CA HIS A 7 -9.48 -5.25 0.94
C HIS A 7 -8.34 -5.60 -0.01
N MET A 8 -8.56 -5.50 -1.33
CA MET A 8 -7.53 -5.78 -2.32
C MET A 8 -6.40 -4.75 -2.29
N ALA A 9 -6.72 -3.46 -2.15
CA ALA A 9 -5.72 -2.41 -1.97
C ALA A 9 -4.89 -2.63 -0.71
N ALA A 10 -5.54 -2.91 0.43
CA ALA A 10 -4.87 -3.21 1.69
C ALA A 10 -3.96 -4.44 1.60
N LEU A 11 -4.39 -5.52 0.96
CA LEU A 11 -3.56 -6.71 0.73
C LEU A 11 -2.35 -6.39 -0.16
N SER A 12 -2.56 -5.62 -1.22
CA SER A 12 -1.48 -5.18 -2.11
C SER A 12 -0.44 -4.36 -1.37
N MET A 13 -0.87 -3.48 -0.46
CA MET A 13 -0.01 -2.73 0.45
C MET A 13 0.79 -3.65 1.38
N GLN A 14 0.14 -4.61 2.05
CA GLN A 14 0.86 -5.56 2.91
C GLN A 14 1.94 -6.33 2.13
N ILE A 15 1.61 -6.81 0.93
CA ILE A 15 2.55 -7.53 0.07
C ILE A 15 3.70 -6.61 -0.35
N ALA A 16 3.41 -5.37 -0.75
CA ALA A 16 4.42 -4.41 -1.17
C ALA A 16 5.42 -4.14 -0.05
N LEU A 17 4.94 -3.87 1.16
CA LEU A 17 5.80 -3.47 2.27
C LEU A 17 6.57 -4.64 2.87
N GLU A 18 5.98 -5.84 2.86
CA GLU A 18 6.60 -7.04 3.44
C GLU A 18 7.57 -7.74 2.49
N ARG A 19 7.23 -7.85 1.20
CA ARG A 19 7.90 -8.78 0.27
C ARG A 19 8.64 -8.12 -0.88
N ARG A 20 8.34 -6.85 -1.19
CA ARG A 20 8.90 -6.19 -2.37
C ARG A 20 10.13 -5.36 -2.02
N SER A 21 11.10 -5.38 -2.92
CA SER A 21 12.25 -4.48 -2.84
C SER A 21 11.82 -3.05 -3.15
N GLU A 22 12.63 -2.07 -2.80
CA GLU A 22 12.34 -0.67 -3.16
C GLU A 22 12.11 -0.52 -4.66
N ASN A 23 11.11 0.27 -5.02
CA ASN A 23 10.67 0.52 -6.41
C ASN A 23 10.01 -0.68 -7.12
N GLU A 24 9.83 -1.83 -6.45
CA GLU A 24 9.16 -3.00 -7.01
C GLU A 24 7.66 -2.98 -6.67
N ALA A 25 6.82 -2.79 -7.69
CA ALA A 25 5.38 -2.63 -7.50
C ALA A 25 4.67 -3.92 -7.08
N SER A 26 3.72 -3.79 -6.16
CA SER A 26 2.60 -4.73 -5.98
C SER A 26 1.36 -4.13 -6.64
N THR A 27 0.57 -4.93 -7.34
CA THR A 27 -0.64 -4.47 -8.06
C THR A 27 -1.89 -5.15 -7.52
N TRP A 28 -3.05 -4.54 -7.74
CA TRP A 28 -4.35 -5.14 -7.49
C TRP A 28 -5.35 -4.67 -8.55
N THR A 29 -6.31 -5.54 -8.86
CA THR A 29 -7.37 -5.26 -9.83
C THR A 29 -8.65 -5.91 -9.34
N ASN A 30 -9.75 -5.16 -9.39
CA ASN A 30 -11.09 -5.67 -9.18
C ASN A 30 -11.88 -5.62 -10.49
N ASP A 31 -12.05 -6.76 -11.15
CA ASP A 31 -12.77 -6.85 -12.42
C ASP A 31 -14.28 -6.54 -12.28
N LEU A 32 -14.86 -6.72 -11.09
CA LEU A 32 -16.29 -6.44 -10.86
C LEU A 32 -16.57 -4.93 -10.78
N SER A 33 -15.69 -4.17 -10.14
CA SER A 33 -15.84 -2.72 -10.00
C SER A 33 -15.10 -1.93 -11.09
N GLY A 34 -14.18 -2.58 -11.82
CA GLY A 34 -13.25 -1.96 -12.76
C GLY A 34 -12.12 -1.15 -12.11
N ASN A 35 -12.07 -1.10 -10.77
CA ASN A 35 -11.05 -0.35 -10.04
C ASN A 35 -9.76 -1.16 -9.96
N HIS A 36 -8.63 -0.48 -10.00
CA HIS A 36 -7.32 -1.12 -9.93
C HIS A 36 -6.29 -0.17 -9.35
N GLY A 37 -5.13 -0.69 -8.97
CA GLY A 37 -4.07 0.13 -8.43
C GLY A 37 -2.76 -0.60 -8.25
N ARG A 38 -1.80 0.14 -7.71
CA ARG A 38 -0.48 -0.38 -7.36
C ARG A 38 0.08 0.34 -6.14
N VAL A 39 0.91 -0.38 -5.41
CA VAL A 39 1.70 0.11 -4.28
C VAL A 39 3.17 -0.11 -4.59
N VAL A 40 3.97 0.96 -4.54
CA VAL A 40 5.41 0.93 -4.81
C VAL A 40 6.14 1.30 -3.53
N PRO A 41 6.82 0.35 -2.86
CA PRO A 41 7.55 0.64 -1.65
C PRO A 41 8.78 1.50 -1.95
N ARG A 42 9.12 2.36 -1.00
CA ARG A 42 10.29 3.24 -1.00
C ARG A 42 11.13 2.92 0.25
N GLU A 43 11.85 3.93 0.71
CA GLU A 43 12.73 3.90 1.87
C GLU A 43 12.01 3.47 3.17
N SER A 44 12.75 2.75 4.01
CA SER A 44 12.35 2.42 5.38
C SER A 44 13.14 3.26 6.38
N TYR A 45 12.52 3.62 7.49
CA TYR A 45 13.10 4.45 8.54
C TYR A 45 12.58 4.02 9.92
N LEU A 46 13.32 4.35 10.97
CA LEU A 46 12.83 4.22 12.34
C LEU A 46 12.07 5.49 12.72
N SER A 47 10.84 5.34 13.20
CA SER A 47 10.09 6.44 13.80
C SER A 47 10.65 6.82 15.17
N ASP A 48 10.29 8.00 15.67
CA ASP A 48 10.66 8.47 17.01
C ASP A 48 10.20 7.51 18.12
N GLY A 49 9.12 6.74 17.88
CA GLY A 49 8.62 5.70 18.79
C GLY A 49 9.33 4.35 18.66
N GLY A 50 10.35 4.23 17.82
CA GLY A 50 11.12 2.99 17.60
C GLY A 50 10.49 1.99 16.65
N ALA A 51 9.32 2.28 16.06
CA ALA A 51 8.70 1.42 15.06
C ALA A 51 9.40 1.56 13.70
N ILE A 52 9.56 0.45 12.98
CA ILE A 52 10.04 0.44 11.59
C ILE A 52 8.91 0.93 10.70
N CYS A 53 9.09 2.05 10.03
CA CYS A 53 8.15 2.58 9.07
C CYS A 53 8.73 2.50 7.66
N ARG A 54 7.85 2.36 6.67
CA ARG A 54 8.22 2.28 5.27
C ARG A 54 7.31 3.18 4.45
N GLN A 55 7.93 4.04 3.66
CA GLN A 55 7.22 4.88 2.71
C GLN A 55 6.82 4.07 1.48
N TYR A 56 5.75 4.50 0.81
CA TYR A 56 5.32 3.95 -0.46
C TYR A 56 4.53 4.97 -1.27
N ASP A 57 4.58 4.85 -2.59
CA ASP A 57 3.63 5.54 -3.45
C ASP A 57 2.47 4.59 -3.78
N GLU A 58 1.25 5.06 -3.56
CA GLU A 58 0.02 4.37 -3.92
C GLU A 58 -0.61 5.07 -5.12
N THR A 59 -0.90 4.31 -6.17
CA THR A 59 -1.66 4.77 -7.33
C THR A 59 -2.94 3.95 -7.44
N MET A 60 -4.09 4.61 -7.53
CA MET A 60 -5.39 3.95 -7.71
C MET A 60 -6.17 4.59 -8.85
N THR A 61 -6.80 3.78 -9.68
CA THR A 61 -7.80 4.22 -10.65
C THR A 61 -9.17 3.78 -10.16
N VAL A 62 -10.02 4.75 -9.81
CA VAL A 62 -11.36 4.53 -9.25
C VAL A 62 -12.36 5.34 -10.05
N ALA A 63 -13.40 4.66 -10.58
CA ALA A 63 -14.42 5.28 -11.44
C ALA A 63 -13.79 6.09 -12.60
N GLY A 64 -12.75 5.54 -13.23
CA GLY A 64 -12.05 6.14 -14.38
C GLY A 64 -11.10 7.30 -14.03
N ARG A 65 -10.95 7.66 -12.75
CA ARG A 65 -10.03 8.70 -12.29
C ARG A 65 -8.82 8.09 -11.59
N THR A 66 -7.63 8.56 -11.92
CA THR A 66 -6.38 8.11 -11.29
C THR A 66 -5.94 9.09 -10.21
N TYR A 67 -5.58 8.54 -9.05
CA TYR A 67 -5.03 9.24 -7.89
C TYR A 67 -3.65 8.66 -7.59
N THR A 68 -2.71 9.49 -7.16
CA THR A 68 -1.40 9.04 -6.69
C THR A 68 -1.00 9.82 -5.46
N GLU A 69 -0.60 9.10 -4.41
CA GLU A 69 -0.24 9.67 -3.12
C GLU A 69 0.99 8.96 -2.56
N ARG A 70 1.85 9.74 -1.88
CA ARG A 70 2.93 9.22 -1.05
C ARG A 70 2.35 8.98 0.35
N ARG A 71 2.52 7.78 0.88
CA ARG A 71 2.07 7.38 2.22
C ARG A 71 3.21 6.67 2.95
N ALA A 72 3.02 6.47 4.25
CA ALA A 72 3.90 5.64 5.07
C ALA A 72 3.05 4.71 5.93
N ALA A 73 3.58 3.53 6.19
CA ALA A 73 3.01 2.61 7.16
C ALA A 73 4.12 2.11 8.09
N CYS A 74 3.77 1.85 9.35
CA CYS A 74 4.68 1.35 10.36
C CYS A 74 4.35 -0.10 10.70
N ARG A 75 5.39 -0.91 10.89
CA ARG A 75 5.27 -2.32 11.26
C ARG A 75 4.98 -2.42 12.74
N ASP A 76 3.87 -3.05 13.09
CA ASP A 76 3.48 -3.31 14.46
C ASP A 76 4.17 -4.56 15.04
N GLY A 77 3.94 -4.82 16.33
CA GLY A 77 4.50 -5.98 17.05
C GLY A 77 3.98 -7.33 16.56
N ASP A 78 2.84 -7.35 15.88
CA ASP A 78 2.26 -8.55 15.25
C ASP A 78 2.79 -8.73 13.80
N GLY A 79 3.68 -7.84 13.36
CA GLY A 79 4.33 -7.89 12.06
C GLY A 79 3.50 -7.36 10.91
N ARG A 80 2.35 -6.72 11.17
CA ARG A 80 1.51 -6.08 10.14
C ARG A 80 1.93 -4.64 9.92
N TRP A 81 1.71 -4.16 8.70
CA TRP A 81 1.93 -2.76 8.37
C TRP A 81 0.64 -1.96 8.57
N SER A 82 0.65 -0.96 9.45
CA SER A 82 -0.47 -0.04 9.65
C SER A 82 -0.12 1.35 9.13
N THR A 83 -1.00 1.93 8.32
CA THR A 83 -0.92 3.35 7.97
C THR A 83 -1.16 4.17 9.23
N THR A 84 -0.28 5.14 9.49
CA THR A 84 -0.40 6.07 10.62
C THR A 84 -1.46 7.13 10.35
#